data_AF-A0A061JLM8-F1
#
_entry.id   AF-A0A061JLM8-F1
#
_cell.length_a   1.000
_cell.length_b   1.000
_cell.length_c   1.000
_cell.angle_alpha   90.00
_cell.angle_beta   90.00
_cell.angle_gamma   90.00
#
_symmetry.space_group_name_H-M   'P 1'
#
loop_
_entity.id
_entity.type
_entity.pdbx_description
1 polymer ?
#
loop_
_entity_poly.entity_id
_entity_poly.type
_entity_poly.pdbx_seq_one_letter_code
_entity_poly.pdbx_strand_id
1 'polypeptide(L)'
;MRYISTRGQAPALNFEDVLLTGLASDGGLYVPENLPRFTVEEIASWAGLPYHELAFRVMRPFVAGSIPDADFKKILEETYGVFAHGAIAPLRQLNGNEWVLELFHGPTLAFKDFALQLLGRLLDYVLAKRGERVVIMGATSGDTGSAAIEGCRRCENVDIFILHPHQRVSEVQRRQMTTIAGDNIHNIAIEGNFDDCQEMVKASFADQGFLKGTRLVAVNSINWARIMAQIVYYFHAALQLGGPSRSVAFSVPTGNFGDIFAGYLARNMGLPINQLIVATNRNDILHRFMSGNRYDKDTLHASLSPSMDIMVSSNFERLLFDLHGRNGKAVAELLDAFRASGKLSVEEDRWTEARRLFDSLAVDDEQTCATIAQVFKETGEVLDPHTAIGVHAARECRRSPSIPMVTLGTAHPVKFPDAVEKAGIGQALALPAHLADLFERGERCTVLPNELSAVQAFVGQHGNRGKPL
;
A
#
# COMPACT_ATOMS: atom_id res chain seq x y z
N MET A 1 -8.40 19.15 10.59
CA MET A 1 -7.82 18.97 9.24
C MET A 1 -8.94 18.89 8.20
N ARG A 2 -8.72 19.42 6.99
CA ARG A 2 -9.65 19.29 5.85
C ARG A 2 -8.91 18.64 4.67
N TYR A 3 -9.66 17.99 3.79
CA TYR A 3 -9.14 17.26 2.64
C TYR A 3 -9.85 17.69 1.38
N ILE A 4 -9.09 17.91 0.32
CA ILE A 4 -9.59 18.35 -0.99
C ILE A 4 -9.33 17.28 -2.05
N SER A 5 -10.15 17.24 -3.10
CA SER A 5 -9.93 16.36 -4.24
C SER A 5 -8.85 16.92 -5.17
N THR A 6 -8.01 16.03 -5.72
CA THR A 6 -7.04 16.33 -6.77
C THR A 6 -7.67 16.88 -8.05
N ARG A 7 -8.98 16.76 -8.25
CA ARG A 7 -9.72 17.28 -9.42
C ARG A 7 -10.54 18.54 -9.13
N GLY A 8 -10.61 18.93 -7.85
CA GLY A 8 -11.10 20.24 -7.42
C GLY A 8 -12.62 20.48 -7.51
N GLN A 9 -13.43 19.48 -7.88
CA GLN A 9 -14.89 19.63 -8.00
C GLN A 9 -15.66 18.95 -6.87
N ALA A 10 -15.05 18.02 -6.15
CA ALA A 10 -15.65 17.40 -4.97
C ALA A 10 -15.56 18.31 -3.73
N PRO A 11 -16.55 18.23 -2.81
CA PRO A 11 -16.50 18.99 -1.57
C PRO A 11 -15.29 18.61 -0.72
N ALA A 12 -14.75 19.60 -0.03
CA ALA A 12 -13.75 19.33 0.99
C ALA A 12 -14.39 18.54 2.16
N LEU A 13 -13.66 17.58 2.70
CA LEU A 13 -14.14 16.66 3.74
C LEU A 13 -13.26 16.72 5.00
N ASN A 14 -13.79 16.26 6.14
CA ASN A 14 -12.98 15.97 7.33
C ASN A 14 -12.32 14.58 7.18
N PHE A 15 -11.48 14.17 8.15
CA PHE A 15 -10.78 12.89 8.08
C PHE A 15 -11.74 11.68 8.06
N GLU A 16 -12.77 11.68 8.90
CA GLU A 16 -13.72 10.57 9.00
C GLU A 16 -14.48 10.35 7.69
N ASP A 17 -14.89 11.44 7.03
CA ASP A 17 -15.62 11.36 5.76
C ASP A 17 -14.70 10.90 4.63
N VAL A 18 -13.43 11.34 4.59
CA VAL A 18 -12.44 10.81 3.64
C VAL A 18 -12.17 9.34 3.86
N LEU A 19 -12.05 8.92 5.13
CA LEU A 19 -11.82 7.53 5.51
C LEU A 19 -12.93 6.61 4.97
N LEU A 20 -14.20 7.04 5.07
CA LEU A 20 -15.36 6.28 4.62
C LEU A 20 -15.63 6.37 3.12
N THR A 21 -15.33 7.50 2.48
CA THR A 21 -15.62 7.71 1.05
C THR A 21 -14.54 7.07 0.15
N GLY A 22 -13.27 7.18 0.52
CA GLY A 22 -12.13 6.67 -0.25
C GLY A 22 -11.84 7.46 -1.53
N LEU A 23 -12.72 7.41 -2.53
CA LEU A 23 -12.63 8.15 -3.80
C LEU A 23 -13.54 9.39 -3.75
N ALA A 24 -13.07 10.53 -4.26
CA ALA A 24 -13.89 11.74 -4.31
C ALA A 24 -15.02 11.63 -5.35
N SER A 25 -16.10 12.40 -5.16
CA SER A 25 -17.28 12.35 -6.03
C SER A 25 -17.02 12.81 -7.48
N ASP A 26 -15.93 13.54 -7.72
CA ASP A 26 -15.45 13.95 -9.05
C ASP A 26 -14.47 12.93 -9.67
N GLY A 27 -14.32 11.77 -9.04
CA GLY A 27 -13.39 10.71 -9.41
C GLY A 27 -11.93 11.02 -9.05
N GLY A 28 -11.65 12.13 -8.37
CA GLY A 28 -10.32 12.47 -7.88
C GLY A 28 -9.97 11.79 -6.56
N LEU A 29 -8.76 12.04 -6.07
CA LEU A 29 -8.21 11.48 -4.85
C LEU A 29 -8.15 12.54 -3.76
N TYR A 30 -8.51 12.19 -2.52
CA TYR A 30 -8.38 13.11 -1.40
C TYR A 30 -6.92 13.30 -0.98
N VAL A 31 -6.52 14.54 -0.76
CA VAL A 31 -5.23 14.97 -0.18
C VAL A 31 -5.49 16.03 0.89
N PRO A 32 -4.62 16.18 1.91
CA PRO A 32 -4.80 17.20 2.95
C PRO A 32 -4.73 18.57 2.31
N GLU A 33 -5.67 19.46 2.66
CA GLU A 33 -5.73 20.83 2.13
C GLU A 33 -4.42 21.58 2.38
N ASN A 34 -3.84 21.40 3.56
CA ASN A 34 -2.52 21.87 3.94
C ASN A 34 -1.70 20.70 4.49
N LEU A 35 -0.49 20.52 3.95
CA LEU A 35 0.44 19.50 4.46
C LEU A 35 1.09 20.01 5.76
N PRO A 36 0.98 19.28 6.89
CA PRO A 36 1.69 19.61 8.13
C PRO A 36 3.20 19.69 7.90
N ARG A 37 3.88 20.56 8.63
CA ARG A 37 5.35 20.66 8.61
C ARG A 37 5.89 20.60 10.01
N PHE A 38 7.06 20.01 10.15
CA PHE A 38 7.78 19.85 11.40
C PHE A 38 9.15 20.50 11.29
N THR A 39 9.64 21.08 12.37
CA THR A 39 10.99 21.63 12.42
C THR A 39 12.03 20.51 12.59
N VAL A 40 13.30 20.84 12.32
CA VAL A 40 14.41 19.92 12.54
C VAL A 40 14.50 19.52 14.02
N GLU A 41 14.23 20.44 14.93
CA GLU A 41 14.23 20.21 16.38
C GLU A 41 13.08 19.27 16.80
N GLU A 42 11.89 19.47 16.24
CA GLU A 42 10.76 18.56 16.49
C GLU A 42 11.08 17.14 16.02
N ILE A 43 11.56 16.98 14.80
CA ILE A 43 11.92 15.66 14.26
C ILE A 43 13.04 15.03 15.09
N ALA A 44 14.08 15.79 15.45
CA ALA A 44 15.18 15.30 16.29
C ALA A 44 14.69 14.83 17.67
N SER A 45 13.68 15.48 18.25
CA SER A 45 13.09 15.09 19.54
C SER A 45 12.37 13.74 19.52
N TRP A 46 12.12 13.17 18.35
CA TRP A 46 11.45 11.88 18.18
C TRP A 46 12.42 10.70 18.08
N ALA A 47 13.73 10.96 18.10
CA ALA A 47 14.73 9.91 18.13
C ALA A 47 14.52 8.98 19.34
N GLY A 48 14.51 7.67 19.09
CA GLY A 48 14.31 6.66 20.13
C GLY A 48 12.87 6.41 20.58
N LEU A 49 11.87 7.14 20.03
CA LEU A 49 10.47 6.83 20.34
C LEU A 49 10.07 5.43 19.84
N PRO A 50 9.22 4.71 20.59
CA PRO A 50 8.53 3.53 20.07
C PRO A 50 7.74 3.88 18.80
N TYR A 51 7.61 2.90 17.89
CA TYR A 51 6.99 3.13 16.58
C TYR A 51 5.56 3.71 16.69
N HIS A 52 4.74 3.23 17.63
CA HIS A 52 3.37 3.73 17.82
C HIS A 52 3.33 5.19 18.31
N GLU A 53 4.29 5.62 19.13
CA GLU A 53 4.41 7.02 19.55
C GLU A 53 4.89 7.91 18.41
N LEU A 54 5.87 7.45 17.62
CA LEU A 54 6.28 8.15 16.40
C LEU A 54 5.11 8.30 15.42
N ALA A 55 4.36 7.20 15.20
CA ALA A 55 3.14 7.21 14.42
C ALA A 55 2.14 8.27 14.93
N PHE A 56 1.95 8.39 16.25
CA PHE A 56 1.11 9.42 16.82
C PHE A 56 1.62 10.83 16.48
N ARG A 57 2.92 11.10 16.64
CA ARG A 57 3.51 12.42 16.31
C ARG A 57 3.30 12.81 14.85
N VAL A 58 3.61 11.87 13.94
CA VAL A 58 3.52 12.09 12.49
C VAL A 58 2.07 12.21 12.03
N MET A 59 1.17 11.37 12.54
CA MET A 59 -0.20 11.26 12.02
C MET A 59 -1.22 12.16 12.72
N ARG A 60 -0.99 12.57 13.97
CA ARG A 60 -1.93 13.39 14.75
C ARG A 60 -2.47 14.61 13.97
N PRO A 61 -1.65 15.41 13.25
CA PRO A 61 -2.16 16.58 12.53
C PRO A 61 -3.20 16.23 11.46
N PHE A 62 -3.13 15.04 10.87
CA PHE A 62 -4.05 14.61 9.81
C PHE A 62 -5.43 14.21 10.35
N VAL A 63 -5.49 13.72 11.59
CA VAL A 63 -6.74 13.28 12.24
C VAL A 63 -7.30 14.32 13.23
N ALA A 64 -6.61 15.45 13.38
CA ALA A 64 -6.97 16.51 14.32
C ALA A 64 -8.40 17.03 14.08
N GLY A 65 -9.22 16.98 15.13
CA GLY A 65 -10.64 17.35 15.14
C GLY A 65 -11.60 16.21 14.82
N SER A 66 -11.09 15.03 14.42
CA SER A 66 -11.91 13.84 14.11
C SER A 66 -11.81 12.77 15.19
N ILE A 67 -10.59 12.49 15.66
CA ILE A 67 -10.32 11.45 16.65
C ILE A 67 -9.63 12.07 17.87
N PRO A 68 -10.15 11.89 19.10
CA PRO A 68 -9.48 12.33 20.32
C PRO A 68 -8.08 11.71 20.48
N ASP A 69 -7.13 12.49 21.03
CA ASP A 69 -5.74 12.05 21.15
C ASP A 69 -5.58 10.74 21.95
N ALA A 70 -6.38 10.54 23.00
CA ALA A 70 -6.34 9.32 23.82
C ALA A 70 -6.78 8.08 23.02
N ASP A 71 -7.88 8.19 22.28
CA ASP A 71 -8.40 7.11 21.44
C ASP A 71 -7.42 6.79 20.31
N PHE A 72 -6.86 7.81 19.67
CA PHE A 72 -5.93 7.60 18.57
C PHE A 72 -4.64 6.91 19.05
N LYS A 73 -4.09 7.30 20.21
CA LYS A 73 -2.93 6.61 20.80
C LYS A 73 -3.22 5.12 21.04
N LYS A 74 -4.37 4.81 21.63
CA LYS A 74 -4.79 3.42 21.88
C LYS A 74 -4.91 2.62 20.57
N ILE A 75 -5.55 3.20 19.55
CA ILE A 75 -5.66 2.59 18.22
C ILE A 75 -4.27 2.25 17.67
N LEU A 76 -3.32 3.18 17.74
CA LEU A 76 -1.96 2.98 17.21
C LEU A 76 -1.18 1.91 17.98
N GLU A 77 -1.29 1.89 19.31
CA GLU A 77 -0.70 0.86 20.15
C GLU A 77 -1.22 -0.53 19.78
N GLU A 78 -2.55 -0.68 19.64
CA GLU A 78 -3.19 -1.93 19.24
C GLU A 78 -2.94 -2.32 17.77
N THR A 79 -2.71 -1.34 16.90
CA THR A 79 -2.40 -1.56 15.48
C THR A 79 -0.99 -2.10 15.30
N TYR A 80 0.01 -1.49 15.95
CA TYR A 80 1.40 -1.91 15.76
C TYR A 80 1.82 -3.02 16.74
N GLY A 81 1.11 -3.20 17.86
CA GLY A 81 1.36 -4.28 18.82
C GLY A 81 1.13 -5.70 18.29
N VAL A 82 0.54 -5.87 17.10
CA VAL A 82 0.36 -7.21 16.46
C VAL A 82 1.53 -7.61 15.55
N PHE A 83 2.52 -6.75 15.36
CA PHE A 83 3.71 -7.06 14.56
C PHE A 83 4.65 -7.97 15.33
N ALA A 84 5.25 -8.93 14.65
CA ALA A 84 6.09 -9.97 15.26
C ALA A 84 7.51 -9.49 15.63
N HIS A 85 7.83 -8.23 15.37
CA HIS A 85 9.15 -7.64 15.64
C HIS A 85 9.02 -6.38 16.52
N GLY A 86 9.79 -6.28 17.61
CA GLY A 86 9.66 -5.18 18.58
C GLY A 86 9.95 -3.77 18.01
N ALA A 87 10.78 -3.68 16.97
CA ALA A 87 11.00 -2.42 16.24
C ALA A 87 9.89 -2.08 15.22
N ILE A 88 8.96 -3.00 14.96
CA ILE A 88 7.92 -2.95 13.92
C ILE A 88 8.48 -2.96 12.48
N ALA A 89 9.39 -2.05 12.17
CA ALA A 89 10.05 -1.90 10.86
C ALA A 89 11.59 -1.86 11.02
N PRO A 90 12.27 -2.98 11.33
CA PRO A 90 13.72 -2.99 11.51
C PRO A 90 14.48 -2.69 10.22
N LEU A 91 15.68 -2.12 10.35
CA LEU A 91 16.64 -1.93 9.27
C LEU A 91 17.64 -3.08 9.24
N ARG A 92 17.78 -3.72 8.08
CA ARG A 92 18.82 -4.73 7.80
C ARG A 92 19.90 -4.12 6.93
N GLN A 93 21.14 -4.14 7.39
CA GLN A 93 22.27 -3.66 6.60
C GLN A 93 22.68 -4.70 5.55
N LEU A 94 22.74 -4.32 4.28
CA LEU A 94 23.23 -5.19 3.20
C LEU A 94 24.69 -4.89 2.85
N ASN A 95 25.10 -3.63 2.95
CA ASN A 95 26.47 -3.19 2.65
C ASN A 95 26.81 -1.92 3.44
N GLY A 96 28.01 -1.35 3.28
CA GLY A 96 28.54 -0.26 4.10
C GLY A 96 27.59 0.93 4.32
N ASN A 97 26.78 1.29 3.33
CA ASN A 97 25.74 2.32 3.48
C ASN A 97 24.45 1.97 2.72
N GLU A 98 24.15 0.67 2.60
CA GLU A 98 22.91 0.14 2.00
C GLU A 98 22.10 -0.62 3.03
N TRP A 99 20.81 -0.31 3.09
CA TRP A 99 19.88 -0.83 4.08
C TRP A 99 18.60 -1.30 3.41
N VAL A 100 18.00 -2.35 3.95
CA VAL A 100 16.61 -2.74 3.68
C VAL A 100 15.79 -2.40 4.91
N LEU A 101 14.71 -1.64 4.74
CA LEU A 101 13.70 -1.43 5.77
C LEU A 101 12.67 -2.55 5.68
N GLU A 102 12.70 -3.50 6.61
CA GLU A 102 11.85 -4.69 6.57
C GLU A 102 10.42 -4.33 6.98
N LEU A 103 9.52 -4.21 6.01
CA LEU A 103 8.11 -3.88 6.21
C LEU A 103 7.22 -5.13 6.22
N PHE A 104 7.77 -6.29 6.53
CA PHE A 104 7.08 -7.58 6.43
C PHE A 104 6.99 -8.35 7.76
N HIS A 105 7.10 -7.64 8.89
CA HIS A 105 6.90 -8.22 10.23
C HIS A 105 5.45 -8.12 10.73
N GLY A 106 4.55 -7.61 9.89
CA GLY A 106 3.11 -7.63 10.16
C GLY A 106 2.53 -9.04 9.99
N PRO A 107 1.25 -9.24 10.37
CA PRO A 107 0.68 -10.59 10.45
C PRO A 107 0.52 -11.30 9.10
N THR A 108 0.62 -10.57 7.98
CA THR A 108 0.51 -11.13 6.62
C THR A 108 1.80 -11.06 5.83
N LEU A 109 2.90 -10.71 6.50
CA LEU A 109 4.25 -10.68 5.94
C LEU A 109 4.44 -9.72 4.76
N ALA A 110 3.71 -8.60 4.74
CA ALA A 110 3.82 -7.59 3.68
C ALA A 110 3.59 -6.18 4.20
N PHE A 111 4.20 -5.18 3.54
CA PHE A 111 4.13 -3.77 3.94
C PHE A 111 2.71 -3.20 4.02
N LYS A 112 1.75 -3.83 3.34
CA LYS A 112 0.35 -3.44 3.36
C LYS A 112 -0.24 -3.54 4.78
N ASP A 113 0.35 -4.34 5.67
CA ASP A 113 -0.05 -4.47 7.07
C ASP A 113 0.04 -3.15 7.83
N PHE A 114 1.05 -2.31 7.58
CA PHE A 114 1.22 -1.01 8.27
C PHE A 114 0.01 -0.09 8.09
N ALA A 115 -0.60 -0.16 6.91
CA ALA A 115 -1.76 0.63 6.54
C ALA A 115 -3.08 -0.07 6.88
N LEU A 116 -3.22 -1.36 6.55
CA LEU A 116 -4.49 -2.06 6.61
C LEU A 116 -4.87 -2.48 8.04
N GLN A 117 -3.89 -2.76 8.91
CA GLN A 117 -4.16 -2.94 10.34
C GLN A 117 -4.69 -1.66 11.00
N LEU A 118 -4.20 -0.49 10.57
CA LEU A 118 -4.70 0.80 11.05
C LEU A 118 -6.08 1.10 10.48
N LEU A 119 -6.25 0.92 9.17
CA LEU A 119 -7.48 1.25 8.45
C LEU A 119 -8.69 0.49 9.00
N GLY A 120 -8.56 -0.81 9.29
CA GLY A 120 -9.65 -1.59 9.89
C GLY A 120 -10.12 -1.00 11.21
N ARG A 121 -9.18 -0.64 12.11
CA ARG A 121 -9.51 -0.01 13.41
C ARG A 121 -10.13 1.37 13.27
N LEU A 122 -9.58 2.20 12.38
CA LEU A 122 -10.12 3.54 12.14
C LEU A 122 -11.53 3.48 11.58
N LEU A 123 -11.78 2.58 10.61
CA LEU A 123 -13.12 2.37 10.06
C LEU A 123 -14.09 1.95 11.15
N ASP A 124 -13.74 0.93 11.93
CA ASP A 124 -14.62 0.41 12.98
C ASP A 124 -14.92 1.46 14.06
N TYR A 125 -13.91 2.25 14.46
CA TYR A 125 -14.07 3.36 15.40
C TYR A 125 -15.06 4.42 14.88
N VAL A 126 -14.88 4.87 13.63
CA VAL A 126 -15.75 5.90 13.03
C VAL A 126 -17.16 5.37 12.83
N LEU A 127 -17.31 4.11 12.40
CA LEU A 127 -18.61 3.46 12.21
C LEU A 127 -19.36 3.29 13.52
N ALA A 128 -18.68 2.83 14.58
CA ALA A 128 -19.26 2.74 15.92
C ALA A 128 -19.75 4.11 16.41
N LYS A 129 -18.94 5.16 16.23
CA LYS A 129 -19.29 6.54 16.59
C LYS A 129 -20.53 7.05 15.85
N ARG A 130 -20.74 6.61 14.59
CA ARG A 130 -21.89 7.00 13.76
C ARG A 130 -23.10 6.07 13.90
N GLY A 131 -22.97 4.94 14.59
CA GLY A 131 -24.01 3.90 14.62
C GLY A 131 -24.24 3.26 13.25
N GLU A 132 -23.21 3.21 12.41
CA GLU A 132 -23.29 2.72 11.03
C GLU A 132 -22.58 1.37 10.88
N ARG A 133 -22.92 0.65 9.81
CA ARG A 133 -22.26 -0.60 9.40
C ARG A 133 -21.99 -0.58 7.90
N VAL A 134 -20.90 -1.18 7.48
CA VAL A 134 -20.52 -1.22 6.06
C VAL A 134 -20.05 -2.60 5.62
N VAL A 135 -20.11 -2.81 4.31
CA VAL A 135 -19.57 -3.99 3.66
C VAL A 135 -18.33 -3.57 2.87
N ILE A 136 -17.19 -4.22 3.13
CA ILE A 136 -16.01 -4.11 2.29
C ILE A 136 -16.09 -5.21 1.23
N MET A 137 -15.97 -4.83 -0.03
CA MET A 137 -15.84 -5.77 -1.14
C MET A 137 -14.56 -5.47 -1.92
N GLY A 138 -13.76 -6.50 -2.18
CA GLY A 138 -12.48 -6.36 -2.88
C GLY A 138 -12.11 -7.59 -3.68
N ALA A 139 -11.22 -7.40 -4.65
CA ALA A 139 -10.61 -8.47 -5.43
C ALA A 139 -9.10 -8.52 -5.18
N THR A 140 -8.50 -9.70 -5.19
CA THR A 140 -7.06 -9.86 -4.98
C THR A 140 -6.44 -10.98 -5.79
N SER A 141 -5.16 -10.81 -6.11
CA SER A 141 -4.24 -11.86 -6.55
C SER A 141 -3.49 -12.53 -5.39
N GLY A 142 -3.68 -12.10 -4.14
CA GLY A 142 -3.13 -12.74 -2.93
C GLY A 142 -2.87 -11.76 -1.78
N ASP A 143 -1.80 -10.97 -1.86
CA ASP A 143 -1.29 -10.18 -0.72
C ASP A 143 -2.28 -9.16 -0.17
N THR A 144 -2.92 -8.40 -1.05
CA THR A 144 -3.79 -7.29 -0.64
C THR A 144 -5.01 -7.81 0.11
N GLY A 145 -5.58 -8.94 -0.32
CA GLY A 145 -6.72 -9.55 0.37
C GLY A 145 -6.34 -10.06 1.74
N SER A 146 -5.17 -10.70 1.88
CA SER A 146 -4.67 -11.20 3.17
C SER A 146 -4.60 -10.07 4.21
N ALA A 147 -3.93 -8.97 3.86
CA ALA A 147 -3.76 -7.83 4.75
C ALA A 147 -5.08 -7.11 5.06
N ALA A 148 -6.03 -7.05 4.10
CA ALA A 148 -7.33 -6.45 4.31
C ALA A 148 -8.21 -7.29 5.24
N ILE A 149 -8.25 -8.61 5.05
CA ILE A 149 -8.97 -9.57 5.92
C ILE A 149 -8.42 -9.49 7.33
N GLU A 150 -7.11 -9.60 7.51
CA GLU A 150 -6.49 -9.55 8.82
C GLU A 150 -6.75 -8.21 9.52
N GLY A 151 -6.67 -7.09 8.79
CA GLY A 151 -6.95 -5.76 9.32
C GLY A 151 -8.39 -5.58 9.79
N CYS A 152 -9.34 -6.28 9.14
CA CYS A 152 -10.77 -6.20 9.46
C CYS A 152 -11.26 -7.31 10.40
N ARG A 153 -10.41 -8.27 10.78
CA ARG A 153 -10.83 -9.47 11.54
C ARG A 153 -11.46 -9.17 12.90
N ARG A 154 -11.11 -8.01 13.49
CA ARG A 154 -11.61 -7.58 14.80
C ARG A 154 -12.74 -6.56 14.70
N CYS A 155 -13.11 -6.13 13.49
CA CYS A 155 -14.10 -5.08 13.33
C CYS A 155 -15.49 -5.61 13.67
N GLU A 156 -16.24 -4.84 14.44
CA GLU A 156 -17.62 -5.17 14.77
C GLU A 156 -18.61 -4.66 13.71
N ASN A 157 -18.30 -3.52 13.09
CA ASN A 157 -19.18 -2.77 12.20
C ASN A 157 -18.85 -2.92 10.72
N VAL A 158 -17.96 -3.87 10.40
CA VAL A 158 -17.47 -4.14 9.05
C VAL A 158 -17.61 -5.62 8.75
N ASP A 159 -18.25 -5.95 7.64
CA ASP A 159 -18.22 -7.28 7.03
C ASP A 159 -17.37 -7.21 5.75
N ILE A 160 -16.43 -8.14 5.57
CA ILE A 160 -15.45 -8.12 4.47
C ILE A 160 -15.61 -9.32 3.54
N PHE A 161 -15.70 -9.03 2.24
CA PHE A 161 -15.86 -9.98 1.15
C PHE A 161 -14.69 -9.83 0.18
N ILE A 162 -13.80 -10.80 0.16
CA ILE A 162 -12.64 -10.80 -0.75
C ILE A 162 -12.81 -11.89 -1.80
N LEU A 163 -12.87 -11.45 -3.05
CA LEU A 163 -12.86 -12.30 -4.24
C LEU A 163 -11.42 -12.59 -4.64
N HIS A 164 -11.12 -13.84 -4.95
CA HIS A 164 -9.88 -14.24 -5.58
C HIS A 164 -10.13 -15.34 -6.61
N PRO A 165 -9.29 -15.47 -7.66
CA PRO A 165 -9.47 -16.54 -8.63
C PRO A 165 -9.20 -17.91 -7.98
N HIS A 166 -10.09 -18.86 -8.22
CA HIS A 166 -10.00 -20.22 -7.70
C HIS A 166 -8.76 -20.92 -8.27
N GLN A 167 -7.93 -21.50 -7.39
CA GLN A 167 -6.71 -22.24 -7.73
C GLN A 167 -5.64 -21.43 -8.51
N ARG A 168 -5.66 -20.09 -8.46
CA ARG A 168 -4.67 -19.22 -9.12
C ARG A 168 -3.91 -18.28 -8.18
N VAL A 169 -3.96 -18.55 -6.87
CA VAL A 169 -3.23 -17.82 -5.84
C VAL A 169 -2.21 -18.78 -5.21
N SER A 170 -1.00 -18.30 -4.89
CA SER A 170 0.02 -19.15 -4.25
C SER A 170 -0.51 -19.77 -2.95
N GLU A 171 0.00 -20.92 -2.56
CA GLU A 171 -0.53 -21.63 -1.39
C GLU A 171 -0.43 -20.81 -0.11
N VAL A 172 0.71 -20.15 0.13
CA VAL A 172 0.92 -19.30 1.31
C VAL A 172 -0.09 -18.15 1.33
N GLN A 173 -0.25 -17.43 0.23
CA GLN A 173 -1.19 -16.29 0.16
C GLN A 173 -2.65 -16.75 0.28
N ARG A 174 -3.01 -17.87 -0.35
CA ARG A 174 -4.36 -18.45 -0.25
C ARG A 174 -4.68 -18.79 1.20
N ARG A 175 -3.80 -19.51 1.88
CA ARG A 175 -3.99 -19.89 3.30
C ARG A 175 -4.00 -18.67 4.22
N GLN A 176 -3.19 -17.64 3.96
CA GLN A 176 -3.28 -16.38 4.71
C GLN A 176 -4.66 -15.72 4.61
N MET A 177 -5.41 -15.92 3.53
CA MET A 177 -6.77 -15.39 3.39
C MET A 177 -7.85 -16.32 3.93
N THR A 178 -7.70 -17.64 3.74
CA THR A 178 -8.76 -18.63 4.01
C THR A 178 -8.70 -19.20 5.43
N THR A 179 -7.58 -19.05 6.14
CA THR A 179 -7.43 -19.61 7.51
C THR A 179 -7.76 -18.62 8.62
N ILE A 180 -8.04 -17.36 8.28
CA ILE A 180 -8.45 -16.35 9.27
C ILE A 180 -9.92 -16.59 9.61
N ALA A 181 -10.18 -16.95 10.87
CA ALA A 181 -11.53 -17.13 11.37
C ALA A 181 -12.15 -15.78 11.76
N GLY A 182 -13.41 -15.58 11.39
CA GLY A 182 -14.23 -14.45 11.82
C GLY A 182 -15.62 -14.54 11.19
N ASP A 183 -16.66 -14.18 11.95
CA ASP A 183 -18.04 -14.19 11.43
C ASP A 183 -18.28 -13.12 10.37
N ASN A 184 -17.45 -12.09 10.38
CA ASN A 184 -17.48 -10.96 9.44
C ASN A 184 -16.54 -11.15 8.24
N ILE A 185 -15.87 -12.30 8.12
CA ILE A 185 -14.90 -12.58 7.07
C ILE A 185 -15.50 -13.57 6.08
N HIS A 186 -15.52 -13.17 4.82
CA HIS A 186 -16.02 -13.95 3.71
C HIS A 186 -15.00 -14.00 2.59
N ASN A 187 -14.34 -15.14 2.46
CA ASN A 187 -13.43 -15.42 1.37
C ASN A 187 -14.19 -16.14 0.24
N ILE A 188 -14.13 -15.58 -0.96
CA ILE A 188 -14.85 -16.07 -2.14
C ILE A 188 -13.85 -16.44 -3.24
N ALA A 189 -13.76 -17.73 -3.56
CA ALA A 189 -13.01 -18.23 -4.71
C ALA A 189 -13.91 -18.22 -5.96
N ILE A 190 -13.59 -17.39 -6.95
CA ILE A 190 -14.33 -17.30 -8.20
C ILE A 190 -13.76 -18.27 -9.22
N GLU A 191 -14.61 -19.04 -9.89
CA GLU A 191 -14.27 -19.90 -11.02
C GLU A 191 -13.93 -19.08 -12.29
N GLY A 192 -12.88 -18.27 -12.21
CA GLY A 192 -12.45 -17.35 -13.24
C GLY A 192 -11.00 -16.89 -13.02
N ASN A 193 -10.70 -15.69 -13.50
CA ASN A 193 -9.40 -15.04 -13.36
C ASN A 193 -9.49 -13.78 -12.46
N PHE A 194 -8.37 -13.10 -12.27
CA PHE A 194 -8.32 -11.90 -11.41
C PHE A 194 -9.10 -10.72 -12.00
N ASP A 195 -9.09 -10.55 -13.32
CA ASP A 195 -9.82 -9.48 -14.01
C ASP A 195 -11.33 -9.67 -13.83
N ASP A 196 -11.84 -10.90 -13.94
CA ASP A 196 -13.24 -11.24 -13.65
C ASP A 196 -13.63 -10.79 -12.23
N CYS A 197 -12.77 -11.09 -11.23
CA CYS A 197 -12.99 -10.66 -9.85
C CYS A 197 -13.03 -9.13 -9.74
N GLN A 198 -12.12 -8.42 -10.42
CA GLN A 198 -12.08 -6.96 -10.41
C GLN A 198 -13.33 -6.35 -11.07
N GLU A 199 -13.79 -6.91 -12.18
CA GLU A 199 -14.98 -6.46 -12.88
C GLU A 199 -16.23 -6.65 -12.03
N MET A 200 -16.39 -7.79 -11.35
CA MET A 200 -17.51 -8.03 -10.43
C MET A 200 -17.55 -7.03 -9.27
N VAL A 201 -16.38 -6.71 -8.69
CA VAL A 201 -16.29 -5.69 -7.64
C VAL A 201 -16.73 -4.34 -8.19
N LYS A 202 -16.20 -3.92 -9.36
CA LYS A 202 -16.58 -2.65 -10.00
C LYS A 202 -18.08 -2.57 -10.28
N ALA A 203 -18.66 -3.62 -10.85
CA ALA A 203 -20.08 -3.70 -11.14
C ALA A 203 -20.93 -3.60 -9.86
N SER A 204 -20.50 -4.24 -8.77
CA SER A 204 -21.17 -4.16 -7.47
C SER A 204 -21.08 -2.77 -6.82
N PHE A 205 -20.01 -2.00 -7.06
CA PHE A 205 -19.95 -0.61 -6.62
C PHE A 205 -20.89 0.31 -7.42
N ALA A 206 -21.12 0.00 -8.70
CA ALA A 206 -22.02 0.75 -9.57
C ALA A 206 -23.50 0.47 -9.28
N ASP A 207 -23.85 -0.75 -8.89
CA ASP A 207 -25.20 -1.14 -8.48
C ASP A 207 -25.18 -1.89 -7.14
N GLN A 208 -25.61 -1.18 -6.09
CA GLN A 208 -25.65 -1.67 -4.71
C GLN A 208 -27.05 -2.12 -4.27
N GLY A 209 -28.01 -2.29 -5.19
CA GLY A 209 -29.39 -2.66 -4.85
C GLY A 209 -29.54 -4.00 -4.10
N PHE A 210 -28.51 -4.84 -4.14
CA PHE A 210 -28.45 -6.11 -3.40
C PHE A 210 -28.18 -5.94 -1.89
N LEU A 211 -27.75 -4.75 -1.44
CA LEU A 211 -27.50 -4.46 -0.04
C LEU A 211 -28.79 -4.00 0.67
N LYS A 212 -29.13 -4.65 1.78
CA LYS A 212 -30.32 -4.35 2.60
C LYS A 212 -29.96 -3.37 3.73
N GLY A 213 -29.90 -2.08 3.42
CA GLY A 213 -29.67 -1.02 4.43
C GLY A 213 -28.20 -0.79 4.82
N THR A 214 -27.25 -1.54 4.25
CA THR A 214 -25.81 -1.25 4.31
C THR A 214 -25.32 -0.64 3.00
N ARG A 215 -24.06 -0.22 2.97
CA ARG A 215 -23.38 0.25 1.75
C ARG A 215 -22.02 -0.41 1.58
N LEU A 216 -21.57 -0.48 0.33
CA LEU A 216 -20.19 -0.85 0.04
C LEU A 216 -19.25 0.30 0.39
N VAL A 217 -18.11 -0.05 1.00
CA VAL A 217 -16.97 0.84 1.19
C VAL A 217 -15.75 0.20 0.53
N ALA A 218 -15.05 0.98 -0.28
CA ALA A 218 -13.83 0.52 -0.93
C ALA A 218 -12.63 0.66 0.01
N VAL A 219 -11.92 -0.44 0.24
CA VAL A 219 -10.61 -0.46 0.93
C VAL A 219 -9.48 -0.66 -0.08
N ASN A 220 -9.49 0.21 -1.09
CA ASN A 220 -8.55 0.17 -2.21
C ASN A 220 -7.24 0.91 -1.89
N SER A 221 -6.30 0.91 -2.84
CA SER A 221 -4.96 1.52 -2.71
C SER A 221 -4.94 3.04 -2.65
N ILE A 222 -6.07 3.69 -2.88
CA ILE A 222 -6.17 5.15 -2.96
C ILE A 222 -6.69 5.79 -1.67
N ASN A 223 -7.23 5.01 -0.73
CA ASN A 223 -7.71 5.54 0.54
C ASN A 223 -6.59 6.32 1.26
N TRP A 224 -6.86 7.57 1.65
CA TRP A 224 -5.86 8.46 2.25
C TRP A 224 -5.21 7.88 3.51
N ALA A 225 -5.96 7.16 4.35
CA ALA A 225 -5.43 6.60 5.58
C ALA A 225 -4.30 5.58 5.32
N ARG A 226 -4.31 4.93 4.16
CA ARG A 226 -3.21 4.03 3.76
C ARG A 226 -1.92 4.80 3.51
N ILE A 227 -1.99 5.91 2.79
CA ILE A 227 -0.83 6.77 2.52
C ILE A 227 -0.33 7.40 3.82
N MET A 228 -1.24 7.91 4.64
CA MET A 228 -0.91 8.51 5.93
C MET A 228 -0.10 7.58 6.83
N ALA A 229 -0.52 6.31 6.95
CA ALA A 229 0.18 5.31 7.75
C ALA A 229 1.61 5.02 7.23
N GLN A 230 1.79 5.11 5.91
CA GLN A 230 3.05 4.83 5.25
C GLN A 230 4.11 5.92 5.46
N ILE A 231 3.71 7.16 5.76
CA ILE A 231 4.64 8.26 6.03
C ILE A 231 5.56 7.93 7.22
N VAL A 232 5.03 7.21 8.21
CA VAL A 232 5.69 6.97 9.49
C VAL A 232 7.00 6.21 9.34
N TYR A 233 7.08 5.18 8.50
CA TYR A 233 8.30 4.38 8.40
C TYR A 233 9.44 5.11 7.67
N TYR A 234 9.16 6.16 6.89
CA TYR A 234 10.21 7.04 6.37
C TYR A 234 10.86 7.85 7.49
N PHE A 235 10.06 8.43 8.39
CA PHE A 235 10.58 9.08 9.60
C PHE A 235 11.33 8.08 10.48
N HIS A 236 10.77 6.88 10.68
CA HIS A 236 11.41 5.83 11.49
C HIS A 236 12.80 5.48 10.96
N ALA A 237 12.90 5.12 9.67
CA ALA A 237 14.17 4.74 9.05
C ALA A 237 15.19 5.89 9.07
N ALA A 238 14.73 7.12 8.79
CA ALA A 238 15.61 8.28 8.81
C ALA A 238 16.16 8.55 10.21
N LEU A 239 15.33 8.52 11.26
CA LEU A 239 15.75 8.73 12.65
C LEU A 239 16.75 7.67 13.12
N GLN A 240 16.54 6.40 12.76
CA GLN A 240 17.49 5.31 13.06
C GLN A 240 18.84 5.51 12.38
N LEU A 241 18.85 6.19 11.24
CA LEU A 241 20.04 6.53 10.49
C LEU A 241 20.47 7.97 10.74
N GLY A 242 20.22 8.57 11.91
CA GLY A 242 20.78 9.88 12.27
C GLY A 242 20.12 11.09 11.61
N GLY A 243 18.97 10.91 10.97
CA GLY A 243 18.06 12.01 10.65
C GLY A 243 17.59 12.70 11.95
N PRO A 244 17.23 13.99 11.91
CA PRO A 244 17.28 14.90 10.76
C PRO A 244 18.66 15.57 10.56
N SER A 245 19.71 15.18 11.32
CA SER A 245 21.04 15.80 11.22
C SER A 245 21.78 15.50 9.90
N ARG A 246 21.38 14.44 9.20
CA ARG A 246 21.81 14.12 7.85
C ARG A 246 20.63 13.65 7.00
N SER A 247 20.78 13.78 5.68
CA SER A 247 19.77 13.30 4.73
C SER A 247 19.84 11.79 4.51
N VAL A 248 18.72 11.21 4.10
CA VAL A 248 18.60 9.80 3.67
C VAL A 248 18.02 9.76 2.26
N ALA A 249 18.34 8.71 1.51
CA ALA A 249 17.76 8.40 0.21
C ALA A 249 16.95 7.11 0.30
N PHE A 250 15.88 7.00 -0.47
CA PHE A 250 15.02 5.82 -0.47
C PHE A 250 14.86 5.23 -1.87
N SER A 251 14.87 3.91 -1.97
CA SER A 251 14.46 3.16 -3.16
C SER A 251 13.22 2.35 -2.86
N VAL A 252 12.20 2.51 -3.69
CA VAL A 252 10.86 1.98 -3.41
C VAL A 252 10.40 1.10 -4.58
N PRO A 253 10.25 -0.22 -4.35
CA PRO A 253 9.52 -1.10 -5.28
C PRO A 253 8.10 -0.58 -5.47
N THR A 254 7.80 -0.03 -6.65
CA THR A 254 6.63 0.81 -6.87
C THR A 254 5.72 0.24 -7.94
N GLY A 255 4.49 -0.09 -7.53
CA GLY A 255 3.34 -0.24 -8.44
C GLY A 255 2.48 1.03 -8.40
N ASN A 256 1.47 1.03 -7.53
CA ASN A 256 0.43 2.09 -7.44
C ASN A 256 0.87 3.45 -6.85
N PHE A 257 2.17 3.74 -6.75
CA PHE A 257 2.78 5.01 -6.27
C PHE A 257 2.49 5.43 -4.83
N GLY A 258 1.58 4.77 -4.10
CA GLY A 258 1.17 5.21 -2.76
C GLY A 258 2.31 5.23 -1.74
N ASP A 259 3.15 4.20 -1.77
CA ASP A 259 4.30 4.07 -0.86
C ASP A 259 5.31 5.21 -1.07
N ILE A 260 5.84 5.36 -2.29
CA ILE A 260 6.82 6.41 -2.58
C ILE A 260 6.21 7.81 -2.46
N PHE A 261 4.92 7.97 -2.71
CA PHE A 261 4.21 9.23 -2.43
C PHE A 261 4.20 9.56 -0.94
N ALA A 262 4.11 8.57 -0.05
CA ALA A 262 4.28 8.81 1.39
C ALA A 262 5.70 9.29 1.74
N GLY A 263 6.72 8.80 1.04
CA GLY A 263 8.10 9.32 1.14
C GLY A 263 8.23 10.77 0.66
N TYR A 264 7.57 11.10 -0.45
CA TYR A 264 7.46 12.47 -0.96
C TYR A 264 6.78 13.40 0.06
N LEU A 265 5.70 12.94 0.69
CA LEU A 265 5.05 13.68 1.76
C LEU A 265 5.98 13.86 2.95
N ALA A 266 6.66 12.80 3.42
CA ALA A 266 7.61 12.89 4.54
C ALA A 266 8.68 13.97 4.29
N ARG A 267 9.24 14.02 3.06
CA ARG A 267 10.16 15.07 2.63
C ARG A 267 9.54 16.46 2.78
N ASN A 268 8.33 16.64 2.25
CA ASN A 268 7.64 17.94 2.26
C ASN A 268 7.13 18.34 3.64
N MET A 269 7.03 17.39 4.57
CA MET A 269 6.74 17.62 5.99
C MET A 269 7.98 18.06 6.79
N GLY A 270 9.18 18.06 6.18
CA GLY A 270 10.42 18.55 6.80
C GLY A 270 11.51 17.50 6.99
N LEU A 271 11.24 16.23 6.67
CA LEU A 271 12.25 15.18 6.78
C LEU A 271 13.34 15.35 5.70
N PRO A 272 14.63 15.40 6.06
CA PRO A 272 15.70 15.53 5.07
C PRO A 272 15.85 14.28 4.17
N ILE A 273 15.14 14.28 3.05
CA ILE A 273 15.23 13.25 2.01
C ILE A 273 15.92 13.85 0.79
N ASN A 274 17.02 13.24 0.36
CA ASN A 274 17.81 13.71 -0.77
C ASN A 274 17.33 13.15 -2.12
N GLN A 275 16.83 11.91 -2.12
CA GLN A 275 16.50 11.18 -3.33
C GLN A 275 15.39 10.16 -3.05
N LEU A 276 14.47 10.02 -4.01
CA LEU A 276 13.46 8.96 -4.06
C LEU A 276 13.59 8.21 -5.39
N ILE A 277 13.91 6.91 -5.34
CA ILE A 277 14.04 6.07 -6.53
C ILE A 277 12.76 5.25 -6.71
N VAL A 278 12.11 5.44 -7.85
CA VAL A 278 10.98 4.62 -8.31
C VAL A 278 11.52 3.36 -8.98
N ALA A 279 11.49 2.23 -8.27
CA ALA A 279 11.91 0.95 -8.82
C ALA A 279 10.69 0.20 -9.36
N THR A 280 10.58 0.05 -10.68
CA THR A 280 9.49 -0.71 -11.32
C THR A 280 10.01 -2.05 -11.80
N ASN A 281 9.11 -3.01 -12.03
CA ASN A 281 9.44 -4.15 -12.87
C ASN A 281 9.30 -3.76 -14.36
N ARG A 282 9.17 -4.75 -15.25
CA ARG A 282 8.88 -4.57 -16.68
C ARG A 282 7.61 -3.74 -16.98
N ASN A 283 6.66 -3.65 -16.06
CA ASN A 283 5.49 -2.77 -16.16
C ASN A 283 5.88 -1.36 -15.71
N ASP A 284 6.48 -0.62 -16.63
CA ASP A 284 7.41 0.47 -16.32
C ASP A 284 6.84 1.88 -16.60
N ILE A 285 5.51 2.05 -16.59
CA ILE A 285 4.86 3.33 -16.92
C ILE A 285 5.42 4.52 -16.10
N LEU A 286 5.78 4.27 -14.85
CA LEU A 286 6.39 5.29 -13.99
C LEU A 286 7.85 5.56 -14.37
N HIS A 287 8.63 4.54 -14.74
CA HIS A 287 9.99 4.72 -15.23
C HIS A 287 9.99 5.53 -16.52
N ARG A 288 9.14 5.19 -17.50
CA ARG A 288 8.99 5.94 -18.76
C ARG A 288 8.62 7.42 -18.52
N PHE A 289 7.80 7.70 -17.50
CA PHE A 289 7.54 9.08 -17.09
C PHE A 289 8.78 9.74 -16.49
N MET A 290 9.43 9.13 -15.50
CA MET A 290 10.55 9.75 -14.80
C MET A 290 11.80 9.90 -15.70
N SER A 291 12.05 8.98 -16.62
CA SER A 291 13.22 8.99 -17.50
C SER A 291 13.02 9.76 -18.80
N GLY A 292 11.78 9.87 -19.30
CA GLY A 292 11.49 10.48 -20.61
C GLY A 292 10.17 11.23 -20.75
N ASN A 293 9.55 11.67 -19.64
CA ASN A 293 8.30 12.45 -19.60
C ASN A 293 7.13 11.79 -20.35
N ARG A 294 7.09 10.45 -20.36
CA ARG A 294 6.09 9.66 -21.09
C ARG A 294 5.35 8.71 -20.17
N TYR A 295 4.11 9.06 -19.83
CA TYR A 295 3.20 8.23 -19.05
C TYR A 295 2.13 7.62 -19.97
N ASP A 296 2.53 6.58 -20.70
CA ASP A 296 1.69 5.94 -21.72
C ASP A 296 1.23 4.55 -21.23
N LYS A 297 -0.06 4.25 -21.35
CA LYS A 297 -0.57 2.90 -21.11
C LYS A 297 0.09 1.92 -22.06
N ASP A 298 0.41 0.75 -21.54
CA ASP A 298 0.94 -0.36 -22.30
C ASP A 298 0.28 -1.66 -21.85
N THR A 299 0.60 -2.75 -22.52
CA THR A 299 0.14 -4.09 -22.21
C THR A 299 0.67 -4.52 -20.84
N LEU A 300 -0.19 -5.16 -20.04
CA LEU A 300 0.23 -5.74 -18.77
C LEU A 300 1.09 -6.98 -19.04
N HIS A 301 2.26 -7.05 -18.42
CA HIS A 301 3.15 -8.20 -18.51
C HIS A 301 3.29 -8.87 -17.14
N ALA A 302 3.03 -10.18 -17.08
CA ALA A 302 3.30 -10.96 -15.88
C ALA A 302 4.78 -10.93 -15.53
N SER A 303 5.09 -10.81 -14.24
CA SER A 303 6.47 -10.83 -13.71
C SER A 303 6.58 -11.71 -12.46
N LEU A 304 7.79 -11.82 -11.92
CA LEU A 304 8.02 -12.43 -10.60
C LEU A 304 7.56 -11.56 -9.43
N SER A 305 7.20 -10.30 -9.68
CA SER A 305 6.77 -9.33 -8.67
C SER A 305 5.33 -8.85 -8.92
N PRO A 306 4.31 -9.74 -8.84
CA PRO A 306 2.96 -9.48 -9.33
C PRO A 306 2.22 -8.35 -8.60
N SER A 307 2.64 -7.96 -7.38
CA SER A 307 2.06 -6.80 -6.68
C SER A 307 2.41 -5.46 -7.36
N MET A 308 3.37 -5.45 -8.30
CA MET A 308 3.81 -4.28 -9.06
C MET A 308 3.36 -4.31 -10.52
N ASP A 309 2.72 -5.39 -10.98
CA ASP A 309 2.18 -5.50 -12.34
C ASP A 309 0.99 -4.56 -12.49
N ILE A 310 1.22 -3.36 -13.04
CA ILE A 310 0.21 -2.32 -13.23
C ILE A 310 0.29 -1.68 -14.62
N MET A 311 -0.87 -1.38 -15.21
CA MET A 311 -0.95 -0.57 -16.43
C MET A 311 -0.98 0.94 -16.14
N VAL A 312 -1.56 1.32 -15.00
CA VAL A 312 -1.72 2.71 -14.55
C VAL A 312 -1.50 2.74 -13.05
N SER A 313 -0.68 3.68 -12.60
CA SER A 313 -0.40 3.88 -11.20
C SER A 313 -1.41 4.82 -10.54
N SER A 314 -2.28 4.27 -9.69
CA SER A 314 -3.44 4.99 -9.16
C SER A 314 -3.09 6.24 -8.34
N ASN A 315 -2.07 6.20 -7.48
CA ASN A 315 -1.71 7.36 -6.65
C ASN A 315 -0.81 8.39 -7.36
N PHE A 316 -0.39 8.13 -8.61
CA PHE A 316 0.43 9.07 -9.36
C PHE A 316 -0.32 10.39 -9.64
N GLU A 317 -1.65 10.34 -9.71
CA GLU A 317 -2.53 11.53 -9.76
C GLU A 317 -2.26 12.52 -8.60
N ARG A 318 -1.89 12.04 -7.40
CA ARG A 318 -1.56 12.93 -6.27
C ARG A 318 -0.29 13.72 -6.50
N LEU A 319 0.73 13.11 -7.11
CA LEU A 319 1.95 13.84 -7.50
C LEU A 319 1.65 14.81 -8.64
N LEU A 320 0.87 14.41 -9.65
CA LEU A 320 0.45 15.30 -10.73
C LEU A 320 -0.25 16.55 -10.19
N PHE A 321 -1.08 16.41 -9.16
CA PHE A 321 -1.72 17.55 -8.50
C PHE A 321 -0.72 18.52 -7.89
N ASP A 322 0.28 18.05 -7.16
CA ASP A 322 1.31 18.93 -6.60
C ASP A 322 2.20 19.55 -7.69
N LEU A 323 2.54 18.80 -8.76
CA LEU A 323 3.28 19.32 -9.92
C LEU A 323 2.50 20.42 -10.67
N HIS A 324 1.16 20.35 -10.65
CA HIS A 324 0.28 21.38 -11.23
C HIS A 324 -0.02 22.53 -10.25
N GLY A 325 0.77 22.69 -9.18
CA GLY A 325 0.55 23.73 -8.18
C GLY A 325 -0.79 23.60 -7.48
N ARG A 326 -1.29 22.36 -7.33
CA ARG A 326 -2.59 22.02 -6.73
C ARG A 326 -3.79 22.60 -7.49
N ASN A 327 -3.65 22.76 -8.81
CA ASN A 327 -4.74 23.16 -9.70
C ASN A 327 -5.58 21.94 -10.12
N GLY A 328 -6.71 21.72 -9.44
CA GLY A 328 -7.56 20.55 -9.69
C GLY A 328 -8.18 20.53 -11.09
N LYS A 329 -8.50 21.71 -11.66
CA LYS A 329 -9.05 21.80 -13.02
C LYS A 329 -8.03 21.31 -14.06
N ALA A 330 -6.78 21.74 -13.95
CA ALA A 330 -5.71 21.31 -14.86
C ALA A 330 -5.47 19.79 -14.79
N VAL A 331 -5.51 19.22 -13.58
CA VAL A 331 -5.39 17.76 -13.40
C VAL A 331 -6.58 17.01 -13.99
N ALA A 332 -7.79 17.51 -13.80
CA ALA A 332 -8.99 16.90 -14.40
C ALA A 332 -8.89 16.87 -15.93
N GLU A 333 -8.55 18.00 -16.56
CA GLU A 333 -8.36 18.11 -18.01
C GLU A 333 -7.26 17.17 -18.52
N LEU A 334 -6.13 17.09 -17.81
CA LEU A 334 -5.01 16.19 -18.14
C LEU A 334 -5.44 14.72 -18.09
N LEU A 335 -6.19 14.33 -17.06
CA LEU A 335 -6.65 12.94 -16.88
C LEU A 335 -7.79 12.57 -17.83
N ASP A 336 -8.62 13.52 -18.24
CA ASP A 336 -9.61 13.33 -19.30
C ASP A 336 -8.93 13.06 -20.65
N ALA A 337 -7.91 13.84 -20.99
CA ALA A 337 -7.09 13.61 -22.17
C ALA A 337 -6.38 12.25 -22.13
N PHE A 338 -5.81 11.86 -20.97
CA PHE A 338 -5.20 10.55 -20.78
C PHE A 338 -6.20 9.41 -20.89
N ARG A 339 -7.44 9.57 -20.39
CA ARG A 339 -8.49 8.56 -20.54
C ARG A 339 -8.84 8.32 -22.00
N ALA A 340 -8.87 9.37 -22.81
CA ALA A 340 -9.18 9.27 -24.25
C ALA A 340 -8.02 8.72 -25.09
N SER A 341 -6.77 9.14 -24.80
CA SER A 341 -5.61 8.83 -25.65
C SER A 341 -4.75 7.66 -25.15
N GLY A 342 -4.82 7.35 -23.86
CA GLY A 342 -3.89 6.45 -23.18
C GLY A 342 -2.49 7.02 -22.98
N LYS A 343 -2.26 8.32 -23.25
CA LYS A 343 -0.95 8.98 -23.21
C LYS A 343 -0.98 10.25 -22.38
N LEU A 344 0.08 10.50 -21.62
CA LEU A 344 0.21 11.66 -20.75
C LEU A 344 1.68 12.10 -20.67
N SER A 345 1.89 13.40 -20.78
CA SER A 345 3.16 14.08 -20.49
C SER A 345 2.84 15.38 -19.76
N VAL A 346 3.82 15.94 -19.05
CA VAL A 346 3.68 17.28 -18.43
C VAL A 346 4.64 18.26 -19.10
N GLU A 347 4.51 19.56 -18.80
CA GLU A 347 5.43 20.58 -19.28
C GLU A 347 6.87 20.31 -18.79
N GLU A 348 7.86 20.64 -19.62
CA GLU A 348 9.27 20.27 -19.41
C GLU A 348 9.84 20.79 -18.08
N ASP A 349 9.42 21.98 -17.65
CA ASP A 349 9.82 22.59 -16.39
C ASP A 349 9.28 21.82 -15.18
N ARG A 350 8.00 21.40 -15.22
CA ARG A 350 7.40 20.56 -14.18
C ARG A 350 8.07 19.19 -14.10
N TRP A 351 8.36 18.58 -15.25
CA TRP A 351 9.04 17.30 -15.33
C TRP A 351 10.46 17.39 -14.77
N THR A 352 11.20 18.43 -15.17
CA THR A 352 12.55 18.71 -14.67
C THR A 352 12.55 18.94 -13.15
N GLU A 353 11.55 19.64 -12.61
CA GLU A 353 11.39 19.84 -11.17
C GLU A 353 11.15 18.52 -10.44
N ALA A 354 10.28 17.64 -10.95
CA ALA A 354 10.06 16.31 -10.38
C ALA A 354 11.38 15.50 -10.30
N ARG A 355 12.19 15.54 -11.38
CA ARG A 355 13.47 14.83 -11.46
C ARG A 355 14.54 15.33 -10.49
N ARG A 356 14.39 16.51 -9.91
CA ARG A 356 15.30 16.96 -8.85
C ARG A 356 15.23 16.07 -7.61
N LEU A 357 14.08 15.44 -7.35
CA LEU A 357 13.90 14.52 -6.23
C LEU A 357 13.84 13.05 -6.67
N PHE A 358 13.21 12.79 -7.81
CA PHE A 358 12.95 11.43 -8.28
C PHE A 358 13.95 10.94 -9.32
N ASP A 359 14.42 9.71 -9.14
CA ASP A 359 15.01 8.89 -10.19
C ASP A 359 14.18 7.61 -10.36
N SER A 360 14.51 6.78 -11.34
CA SER A 360 13.79 5.53 -11.56
C SER A 360 14.61 4.51 -12.34
N LEU A 361 14.26 3.24 -12.16
CA LEU A 361 14.75 2.15 -12.99
C LEU A 361 13.66 1.10 -13.17
N ALA A 362 13.56 0.57 -14.39
CA ALA A 362 12.80 -0.64 -14.68
C ALA A 362 13.73 -1.85 -14.61
N VAL A 363 13.33 -2.87 -13.87
CA VAL A 363 14.13 -4.08 -13.62
C VAL A 363 13.36 -5.30 -14.11
N ASP A 364 13.99 -6.12 -14.95
CA ASP A 364 13.35 -7.34 -15.45
C ASP A 364 13.52 -8.54 -14.47
N ASP A 365 12.91 -9.67 -14.82
CA ASP A 365 12.94 -10.86 -13.95
C ASP A 365 14.34 -11.49 -13.87
N GLU A 366 15.18 -11.34 -14.90
CA GLU A 366 16.55 -11.87 -14.92
C GLU A 366 17.42 -11.08 -13.95
N GLN A 367 17.38 -9.75 -14.05
CA GLN A 367 18.04 -8.83 -13.13
C GLN A 367 17.53 -9.01 -11.69
N THR A 368 16.22 -9.26 -11.53
CA THR A 368 15.61 -9.55 -10.23
C THR A 368 16.20 -10.82 -9.62
N CYS A 369 16.21 -11.94 -10.36
CA CYS A 369 16.79 -13.20 -9.90
C CYS A 369 18.29 -13.07 -9.60
N ALA A 370 19.03 -12.38 -10.47
CA ALA A 370 20.46 -12.13 -10.29
C ALA A 370 20.72 -11.31 -9.01
N THR A 371 19.88 -10.33 -8.71
CA THR A 371 19.99 -9.52 -7.49
C THR A 371 19.71 -10.34 -6.23
N ILE A 372 18.68 -11.19 -6.25
CA ILE A 372 18.39 -12.12 -5.14
C ILE A 372 19.61 -13.02 -4.89
N ALA A 373 20.14 -13.65 -5.94
CA ALA A 373 21.28 -14.55 -5.86
C ALA A 373 22.55 -13.83 -5.35
N GLN A 374 22.79 -12.62 -5.84
CA GLN A 374 23.95 -11.80 -5.44
C GLN A 374 23.86 -11.42 -3.96
N VAL A 375 22.73 -10.89 -3.50
CA VAL A 375 22.56 -10.49 -2.09
C VAL A 375 22.71 -11.71 -1.18
N PHE A 376 22.09 -12.83 -1.53
CA PHE A 376 22.22 -14.07 -0.75
C PHE A 376 23.68 -14.53 -0.65
N LYS A 377 24.44 -14.47 -1.75
CA LYS A 377 25.87 -14.82 -1.75
C LYS A 377 26.71 -13.86 -0.88
N GLU A 378 26.38 -12.57 -0.88
CA GLU A 378 27.14 -11.53 -0.17
C GLU A 378 26.85 -11.52 1.33
N THR A 379 25.59 -11.73 1.74
CA THR A 379 25.12 -11.46 3.10
C THR A 379 24.44 -12.65 3.78
N GLY A 380 24.06 -13.67 3.02
CA GLY A 380 23.18 -14.75 3.49
C GLY A 380 21.70 -14.35 3.54
N GLU A 381 21.34 -13.10 3.22
CA GLU A 381 19.95 -12.65 3.19
C GLU A 381 19.25 -13.06 1.91
N VAL A 382 18.04 -13.60 2.06
CA VAL A 382 17.16 -13.89 0.93
C VAL A 382 16.20 -12.72 0.79
N LEU A 383 16.12 -12.13 -0.42
CA LEU A 383 15.16 -11.09 -0.72
C LEU A 383 13.96 -11.66 -1.46
N ASP A 384 12.79 -11.10 -1.22
CA ASP A 384 11.65 -11.29 -2.10
C ASP A 384 11.88 -10.51 -3.43
N PRO A 385 11.22 -10.90 -4.54
CA PRO A 385 11.44 -10.27 -5.85
C PRO A 385 11.16 -8.77 -5.88
N HIS A 386 10.19 -8.27 -5.11
CA HIS A 386 9.87 -6.85 -5.05
C HIS A 386 11.02 -6.08 -4.39
N THR A 387 11.51 -6.57 -3.24
CA THR A 387 12.65 -5.95 -2.55
C THR A 387 13.93 -6.00 -3.40
N ALA A 388 14.16 -7.10 -4.11
CA ALA A 388 15.30 -7.22 -5.03
C ALA A 388 15.28 -6.17 -6.14
N ILE A 389 14.11 -5.88 -6.74
CA ILE A 389 13.95 -4.77 -7.70
C ILE A 389 14.36 -3.44 -7.08
N GLY A 390 13.92 -3.17 -5.84
CA GLY A 390 14.30 -1.97 -5.10
C GLY A 390 15.80 -1.88 -4.83
N VAL A 391 16.45 -2.99 -4.47
CA VAL A 391 17.90 -3.05 -4.22
C VAL A 391 18.67 -2.84 -5.53
N HIS A 392 18.24 -3.44 -6.63
CA HIS A 392 18.86 -3.27 -7.93
C HIS A 392 18.80 -1.80 -8.38
N ALA A 393 17.61 -1.20 -8.36
CA ALA A 393 17.43 0.22 -8.70
C ALA A 393 18.20 1.16 -7.77
N ALA A 394 18.30 0.83 -6.47
CA ALA A 394 19.12 1.58 -5.52
C ALA A 394 20.59 1.60 -5.94
N ARG A 395 21.16 0.44 -6.26
CA ARG A 395 22.57 0.29 -6.63
C ARG A 395 22.92 1.05 -7.92
N GLU A 396 22.02 1.01 -8.90
CA GLU A 396 22.23 1.65 -10.22
C GLU A 396 21.96 3.17 -10.21
N CYS A 397 20.96 3.64 -9.45
CA CYS A 397 20.52 5.04 -9.53
C CYS A 397 20.99 5.92 -8.37
N ARG A 398 21.62 5.37 -7.33
CA ARG A 398 22.06 6.15 -6.16
C ARG A 398 22.99 7.30 -6.57
N ARG A 399 22.62 8.53 -6.19
CA ARG A 399 23.40 9.74 -6.51
C ARG A 399 24.68 9.89 -5.72
N SER A 400 24.72 9.38 -4.48
CA SER A 400 25.89 9.52 -3.61
C SER A 400 26.05 8.32 -2.67
N PRO A 401 27.25 7.70 -2.59
CA PRO A 401 27.54 6.64 -1.62
C PRO A 401 27.59 7.15 -0.17
N SER A 402 27.78 8.46 0.03
CA SER A 402 27.86 9.07 1.36
C SER A 402 26.50 9.20 2.07
N ILE A 403 25.41 9.26 1.31
CA ILE A 403 24.04 9.41 1.83
C ILE A 403 23.43 8.04 2.02
N PRO A 404 22.99 7.60 3.22
CA PRO A 404 22.40 6.29 3.42
C PRO A 404 21.27 6.01 2.44
N MET A 405 21.32 4.83 1.80
CA MET A 405 20.28 4.38 0.88
C MET A 405 19.45 3.30 1.56
N VAL A 406 18.15 3.56 1.70
CA VAL A 406 17.17 2.66 2.32
C VAL A 406 16.24 2.13 1.24
N THR A 407 16.34 0.84 0.95
CA THR A 407 15.37 0.14 0.10
C THR A 407 14.21 -0.35 0.96
N LEU A 408 12.98 -0.18 0.49
CA LEU A 408 11.82 -0.72 1.21
C LEU A 408 11.67 -2.23 0.96
N GLY A 409 11.75 -3.00 2.03
CA GLY A 409 11.51 -4.44 2.07
C GLY A 409 10.02 -4.75 2.11
N THR A 410 9.38 -4.91 0.96
CA THR A 410 7.90 -4.85 0.87
C THR A 410 7.18 -6.16 1.17
N ALA A 411 7.87 -7.30 1.11
CA ALA A 411 7.31 -8.60 1.47
C ALA A 411 8.37 -9.56 2.02
N HIS A 412 7.95 -10.54 2.81
CA HIS A 412 8.83 -11.61 3.23
C HIS A 412 9.06 -12.60 2.07
N PRO A 413 10.27 -13.14 1.87
CA PRO A 413 10.57 -14.00 0.71
C PRO A 413 9.73 -15.29 0.64
N VAL A 414 9.28 -15.83 1.79
CA VAL A 414 8.35 -17.00 1.84
C VAL A 414 7.05 -16.80 1.07
N LYS A 415 6.65 -15.55 0.79
CA LYS A 415 5.45 -15.26 0.01
C LYS A 415 5.64 -15.54 -1.48
N PHE A 416 6.88 -15.61 -1.97
CA PHE A 416 7.23 -15.74 -3.38
C PHE A 416 8.28 -16.85 -3.60
N PRO A 417 7.95 -18.10 -3.25
CA PRO A 417 8.90 -19.21 -3.33
C PRO A 417 9.42 -19.42 -4.76
N ASP A 418 8.58 -19.27 -5.79
CA ASP A 418 8.96 -19.43 -7.19
C ASP A 418 10.12 -18.50 -7.61
N ALA A 419 10.14 -17.26 -7.11
CA ALA A 419 11.20 -16.30 -7.43
C ALA A 419 12.51 -16.67 -6.72
N VAL A 420 12.42 -17.15 -5.48
CA VAL A 420 13.56 -17.63 -4.68
C VAL A 420 14.17 -18.88 -5.33
N GLU A 421 13.34 -19.81 -5.78
CA GLU A 421 13.78 -21.01 -6.50
C GLU A 421 14.46 -20.65 -7.83
N LYS A 422 13.85 -19.76 -8.63
CA LYS A 422 14.43 -19.28 -9.90
C LYS A 422 15.74 -18.52 -9.72
N ALA A 423 15.95 -17.88 -8.58
CA ALA A 423 17.22 -17.26 -8.21
C ALA A 423 18.32 -18.29 -7.84
N GLY A 424 18.01 -19.58 -7.85
CA GLY A 424 18.96 -20.66 -7.54
C GLY A 424 19.17 -20.90 -6.05
N ILE A 425 18.28 -20.40 -5.20
CA ILE A 425 18.33 -20.63 -3.75
C ILE A 425 17.56 -21.91 -3.44
N GLY A 426 18.29 -23.03 -3.40
CA GLY A 426 17.72 -24.37 -3.16
C GLY A 426 17.28 -24.66 -1.72
N GLN A 427 17.18 -23.64 -0.87
CA GLN A 427 16.75 -23.80 0.53
C GLN A 427 15.27 -23.46 0.66
N ALA A 428 14.48 -24.42 1.15
CA ALA A 428 13.10 -24.14 1.55
C ALA A 428 13.10 -23.12 2.70
N LEU A 429 12.40 -22.01 2.49
CA LEU A 429 12.29 -20.97 3.50
C LEU A 429 11.25 -21.37 4.55
N ALA A 430 11.65 -21.32 5.81
CA ALA A 430 10.73 -21.54 6.92
C ALA A 430 9.77 -20.35 7.06
N LEU A 431 8.50 -20.65 7.35
CA LEU A 431 7.56 -19.61 7.77
C LEU A 431 8.01 -19.00 9.11
N PRO A 432 7.83 -17.68 9.30
CA PRO A 432 8.05 -17.05 10.60
C PRO A 432 7.22 -17.70 11.71
N ALA A 433 7.71 -17.63 12.96
CA ALA A 433 7.12 -18.36 14.09
C ALA A 433 5.59 -18.15 14.26
N HIS A 434 5.07 -16.96 14.02
CA HIS A 434 3.63 -16.65 14.15
C HIS A 434 2.75 -17.25 13.03
N LEU A 435 3.36 -17.83 11.99
CA LEU A 435 2.71 -18.53 10.89
C LEU A 435 3.24 -19.96 10.71
N ALA A 436 4.00 -20.51 11.66
CA ALA A 436 4.58 -21.85 11.54
C ALA A 436 3.52 -22.95 11.33
N ASP A 437 2.31 -22.75 11.87
CA ASP A 437 1.15 -23.65 11.77
C ASP A 437 0.25 -23.35 10.56
N LEU A 438 0.58 -22.40 9.69
CA LEU A 438 -0.31 -21.92 8.62
C LEU A 438 -0.86 -23.02 7.72
N PHE A 439 -0.04 -24.04 7.42
CA PHE A 439 -0.43 -25.16 6.57
C PHE A 439 -1.34 -26.18 7.26
N GLU A 440 -1.43 -26.13 8.58
CA GLU A 440 -2.25 -27.03 9.42
C GLU A 440 -3.62 -26.43 9.75
N ARG A 441 -3.77 -25.11 9.60
CA ARG A 441 -5.02 -24.40 9.89
C ARG A 441 -6.14 -24.80 8.93
N GLY A 442 -7.36 -24.92 9.47
CA GLY A 442 -8.56 -25.16 8.69
C GLY A 442 -8.92 -23.98 7.79
N GLU A 443 -9.24 -24.25 6.53
CA GLU A 443 -9.62 -23.22 5.55
C GLU A 443 -11.14 -22.98 5.53
N ARG A 444 -11.53 -21.72 5.40
CA ARG A 444 -12.91 -21.26 5.16
C ARG A 444 -12.93 -20.42 3.90
N CYS A 445 -13.49 -20.98 2.84
CA CYS A 445 -13.63 -20.34 1.53
C CYS A 445 -14.92 -20.84 0.87
N THR A 446 -15.63 -19.95 0.19
CA THR A 446 -16.79 -20.32 -0.63
C THR A 446 -16.41 -20.21 -2.09
N VAL A 447 -16.55 -21.32 -2.83
CA VAL A 447 -16.37 -21.33 -4.29
C VAL A 447 -17.68 -20.89 -4.94
N LEU A 448 -17.63 -19.90 -5.84
CA LEU A 448 -18.77 -19.41 -6.60
C LEU A 448 -18.46 -19.40 -8.11
N PRO A 449 -19.48 -19.60 -8.97
CA PRO A 449 -19.30 -19.49 -10.42
C PRO A 449 -18.92 -18.06 -10.81
N ASN A 450 -18.40 -17.89 -12.02
CA ASN A 450 -18.08 -16.59 -12.61
C ASN A 450 -19.36 -15.80 -13.00
N GLU A 451 -20.24 -15.55 -12.03
CA GLU A 451 -21.55 -14.90 -12.22
C GLU A 451 -21.76 -13.80 -11.17
N LEU A 452 -21.92 -12.56 -11.63
CA LEU A 452 -22.12 -11.39 -10.75
C LEU A 452 -23.32 -11.55 -9.82
N SER A 453 -24.42 -12.10 -10.34
CA SER A 453 -25.65 -12.35 -9.57
C SER A 453 -25.41 -13.33 -8.41
N ALA A 454 -24.61 -14.38 -8.61
CA ALA A 454 -24.27 -15.34 -7.57
C ALA A 454 -23.45 -14.69 -6.44
N VAL A 455 -22.47 -13.86 -6.81
CA VAL A 455 -21.66 -13.09 -5.84
C VAL A 455 -22.51 -12.10 -5.06
N GLN A 456 -23.33 -11.28 -5.74
CA GLN A 456 -24.18 -10.29 -5.09
C GLN A 456 -25.23 -10.94 -4.18
N ALA A 457 -25.81 -12.08 -4.59
CA ALA A 457 -26.71 -12.87 -3.75
C ALA A 457 -26.00 -13.36 -2.48
N PHE A 458 -24.77 -13.87 -2.61
CA PHE A 458 -23.98 -14.32 -1.48
C PHE A 458 -23.66 -13.17 -0.50
N VAL A 459 -23.22 -12.01 -1.02
CA VAL A 459 -22.96 -10.80 -0.21
C VAL A 459 -24.24 -10.31 0.46
N GLY A 460 -25.37 -10.28 -0.25
CA GLY A 460 -26.66 -9.85 0.31
C GLY A 460 -27.23 -10.79 1.39
N GLN A 461 -26.86 -12.07 1.37
CA GLN A 461 -27.27 -13.06 2.38
C GLN A 461 -26.40 -13.03 3.64
N HIS A 462 -25.09 -12.82 3.48
CA HIS A 462 -24.12 -12.92 4.56
C HIS A 462 -23.67 -11.55 5.11
N GLY A 463 -23.90 -10.48 4.35
CA GLY A 463 -23.65 -9.12 4.79
C GLY A 463 -24.50 -8.77 6.01
N ASN A 464 -23.97 -7.87 6.83
CA ASN A 464 -24.61 -7.42 8.05
C ASN A 464 -24.81 -8.53 9.12
N ARG A 465 -24.03 -9.62 9.04
CA ARG A 465 -24.13 -10.80 9.92
C ARG A 465 -25.56 -11.36 10.03
N GLY A 466 -26.35 -11.23 8.95
CA GLY A 466 -27.76 -11.65 8.93
C GLY A 466 -28.68 -10.84 9.86
N LYS A 467 -28.22 -9.75 10.47
CA LYS A 467 -29.08 -8.84 11.23
C LYS A 467 -29.87 -7.97 10.26
N PRO A 468 -31.17 -7.72 10.48
CA PRO A 468 -31.82 -6.57 9.86
C PRO A 468 -31.22 -5.29 10.45
N LEU A 469 -30.97 -4.29 9.61
CA LEU A 469 -30.84 -2.91 10.06
C LEU A 469 -32.23 -2.30 10.17
#